data_AF-A0A1W9WZA9-F1
#
_entry.id   AF-A0A1W9WZA9-F1
#
_cell.length_a   1.000
_cell.length_b   1.000
_cell.length_c   1.000
_cell.angle_alpha   90.00
_cell.angle_beta   90.00
_cell.angle_gamma   90.00
#
_symmetry.space_group_name_H-M   'P 1'
#
loop_
_entity.id
_entity.type
_entity.pdbx_description
1 polymer ?
#
loop_
_entity_poly.entity_id
_entity_poly.type
_entity_poly.pdbx_seq_one_letter_code
_entity_poly.pdbx_strand_id
1 'polypeptide(L)'
;MKMDDCLDSVAAQFTMLFGYPSQGAPKKTLERLKLLVELNSYRMMKQDILSGGGGWSEITLCFDYEKLTGTSTHLAVWYWCDRAHNQYELLRDIFRQKKHIFSIQQGFLFEERPIGLRIIIQKPLTAFEKEPNQLQAIHDWFVKTLKVFRKFANKTPELNWNIPH
;
A
#
# COMPACT_ATOMS: atom_id res chain seq x y z
N MET A 1 2.95 19.01 10.10
CA MET A 1 3.08 18.37 8.77
C MET A 1 1.70 18.04 8.25
N LYS A 2 1.35 18.42 7.01
CA LYS A 2 0.03 18.11 6.45
C LYS A 2 0.08 16.77 5.72
N MET A 3 -0.90 15.91 5.96
CA MET A 3 -0.95 14.58 5.32
C MET A 3 -1.07 14.67 3.80
N ASP A 4 -1.76 15.69 3.29
CA ASP A 4 -1.81 16.01 1.86
C ASP A 4 -0.41 16.21 1.28
N ASP A 5 0.44 17.03 1.92
CA ASP A 5 1.80 17.30 1.45
C ASP A 5 2.61 15.99 1.38
N CYS A 6 2.46 15.10 2.36
CA CYS A 6 3.13 13.80 2.36
C CYS A 6 2.67 12.92 1.19
N LEU A 7 1.36 12.73 1.01
CA LEU A 7 0.83 11.85 -0.04
C LEU A 7 1.07 12.42 -1.44
N ASP A 8 0.94 13.74 -1.60
CA ASP A 8 1.17 14.42 -2.87
C ASP A 8 2.65 14.42 -3.25
N SER A 9 3.57 14.49 -2.28
CA SER A 9 5.02 14.42 -2.54
C SER A 9 5.44 13.10 -3.19
N VAL A 10 4.75 11.99 -2.91
CA VAL A 10 5.07 10.66 -3.41
C VAL A 10 4.25 10.26 -4.64
N ALA A 11 3.29 11.09 -5.06
CA ALA A 11 2.33 10.73 -6.10
C ALA A 11 2.95 10.46 -7.47
N ALA A 12 3.99 11.22 -7.84
CA ALA A 12 4.71 10.99 -9.09
C ALA A 12 5.39 9.61 -9.09
N GLN A 13 6.04 9.25 -7.99
CA GLN A 13 6.69 7.95 -7.83
C GLN A 13 5.66 6.81 -7.80
N PHE A 14 4.54 6.99 -7.11
CA PHE A 14 3.46 6.03 -7.10
C PHE A 14 2.91 5.79 -8.52
N THR A 15 2.63 6.87 -9.25
CA THR A 15 2.10 6.84 -10.62
C THR A 15 3.05 6.11 -11.55
N MET A 16 4.35 6.38 -11.45
CA MET A 16 5.37 5.70 -12.26
C MET A 16 5.44 4.19 -11.97
N LEU A 17 5.27 3.77 -10.71
CA LEU A 17 5.43 2.37 -10.31
C LEU A 17 4.15 1.52 -10.49
N PHE A 18 2.97 2.13 -10.31
CA PHE A 18 1.70 1.41 -10.21
C PHE A 18 0.57 2.00 -11.07
N GLY A 19 0.81 3.13 -11.74
CA GLY A 19 -0.21 3.85 -12.50
C GLY A 19 -0.92 4.90 -11.65
N TYR A 20 -1.72 5.74 -12.31
CA TYR A 20 -2.40 6.85 -11.66
C TYR A 20 -3.37 6.35 -10.57
N PRO A 21 -3.41 6.95 -9.37
CA PRO A 21 -4.33 6.55 -8.32
C PRO A 21 -5.78 6.59 -8.79
N SER A 22 -6.54 5.52 -8.52
CA SER A 22 -7.98 5.48 -8.82
C SER A 22 -8.81 6.19 -7.74
N GLN A 23 -8.30 6.27 -6.51
CA GLN A 23 -8.91 7.03 -5.42
C GLN A 23 -7.86 7.69 -4.53
N GLY A 24 -8.25 8.78 -3.88
CA GLY A 24 -7.36 9.57 -3.03
C GLY A 24 -6.25 10.25 -3.83
N ALA A 25 -6.55 10.63 -5.07
CA ALA A 25 -5.59 11.19 -6.00
C ALA A 25 -5.02 12.54 -5.51
N PRO A 26 -3.88 13.00 -6.05
CA PRO A 26 -3.24 14.24 -5.61
C PRO A 26 -4.18 15.44 -5.70
N LYS A 27 -4.13 16.33 -4.70
CA LYS A 27 -5.01 17.50 -4.57
C LYS A 27 -6.53 17.17 -4.45
N LYS A 28 -6.92 15.90 -4.33
CA LYS A 28 -8.32 15.48 -4.09
C LYS A 28 -8.60 15.26 -2.58
N THR A 29 -8.28 16.25 -1.76
CA THR A 29 -8.39 16.17 -0.30
C THR A 29 -9.79 15.75 0.20
N LEU A 30 -10.86 16.21 -0.46
CA LEU A 30 -12.23 15.82 -0.08
C LEU A 30 -12.50 14.31 -0.25
N GLU A 31 -11.91 13.68 -1.26
CA GLU A 31 -12.03 12.23 -1.45
C GLU A 31 -11.27 11.48 -0.36
N ARG A 32 -10.06 11.93 -0.03
CA ARG A 32 -9.26 11.35 1.07
C ARG A 32 -9.96 11.47 2.43
N LEU A 33 -10.67 12.58 2.67
CA LEU A 33 -11.46 12.76 3.88
C LEU A 33 -12.68 11.83 3.95
N LYS A 34 -13.34 11.55 2.82
CA LYS A 34 -14.41 10.54 2.76
C LYS A 34 -13.87 9.16 3.10
N LEU A 35 -12.75 8.77 2.49
CA LEU A 35 -12.09 7.49 2.76
C LEU A 35 -11.60 7.38 4.22
N LEU A 36 -11.19 8.50 4.84
CA LEU A 36 -10.85 8.52 6.26
C LEU A 36 -12.04 8.12 7.13
N VAL A 37 -13.23 8.61 6.83
CA VAL A 37 -14.46 8.26 7.57
C VAL A 37 -14.87 6.81 7.30
N GLU A 38 -14.80 6.37 6.05
CA GLU A 38 -15.27 5.04 5.63
C GLU A 38 -14.32 3.91 6.04
N LEU A 39 -13.02 4.15 5.95
CA LEU A 39 -11.98 3.12 6.02
C LEU A 39 -10.94 3.40 7.12
N ASN A 40 -11.23 4.35 8.01
CA ASN A 40 -10.39 4.74 9.14
C ASN A 40 -8.90 4.95 8.77
N SER A 41 -8.68 5.60 7.62
CA SER A 41 -7.32 5.85 7.11
C SER A 41 -7.32 6.94 6.04
N TYR A 42 -6.24 7.71 6.03
CA TYR A 42 -6.05 8.79 5.06
C TYR A 42 -5.12 8.28 3.94
N ARG A 43 -5.69 7.98 2.76
CA ARG A 43 -5.04 7.09 1.78
C ARG A 43 -5.04 7.60 0.34
N MET A 44 -4.11 7.07 -0.45
CA MET A 44 -4.06 7.10 -1.91
C MET A 44 -3.91 5.66 -2.41
N MET A 45 -4.72 5.25 -3.39
CA MET A 45 -4.77 3.86 -3.84
C MET A 45 -4.93 3.72 -5.35
N LYS A 46 -4.44 2.61 -5.89
CA LYS A 46 -4.76 2.11 -7.23
C LYS A 46 -5.46 0.78 -7.07
N GLN A 47 -6.71 0.71 -7.51
CA GLN A 47 -7.50 -0.51 -7.62
C GLN A 47 -7.13 -1.27 -8.91
N ASP A 48 -7.61 -2.50 -9.05
CA ASP A 48 -7.40 -3.38 -10.20
C ASP A 48 -5.92 -3.50 -10.57
N ILE A 49 -5.07 -3.86 -9.60
CA ILE A 49 -3.64 -4.10 -9.83
C ILE A 49 -3.34 -5.50 -10.35
N LEU A 50 -4.30 -6.42 -10.22
CA LEU A 50 -4.27 -7.77 -10.79
C LEU A 50 -5.35 -7.88 -11.86
N SER A 51 -5.03 -8.44 -13.02
CA SER A 51 -6.00 -8.66 -14.09
C SER A 51 -6.89 -9.88 -13.80
N GLY A 52 -8.02 -10.04 -14.50
CA GLY A 52 -8.82 -11.27 -14.46
C GLY A 52 -10.13 -11.21 -13.68
N GLY A 53 -10.37 -10.16 -12.88
CA GLY A 53 -11.68 -9.87 -12.27
C GLY A 53 -12.11 -10.82 -11.14
N GLY A 54 -13.41 -10.82 -10.83
CA GLY A 54 -14.04 -11.64 -9.78
C GLY A 54 -14.06 -11.01 -8.38
N GLY A 55 -13.25 -9.98 -8.14
CA GLY A 55 -13.18 -9.26 -6.88
C GLY A 55 -12.23 -8.06 -6.97
N TRP A 56 -11.90 -7.45 -5.84
CA TRP A 56 -11.03 -6.28 -5.77
C TRP A 56 -9.58 -6.67 -5.51
N SER A 57 -8.64 -6.06 -6.24
CA SER A 57 -7.23 -5.97 -5.88
C SER A 57 -6.74 -4.52 -5.80
N GLU A 58 -5.86 -4.17 -4.87
CA GLU A 58 -5.31 -2.81 -4.79
C GLU A 58 -3.88 -2.74 -4.25
N ILE A 59 -3.19 -1.65 -4.59
CA ILE A 59 -2.05 -1.12 -3.84
C ILE A 59 -2.46 0.20 -3.18
N THR A 60 -2.20 0.31 -1.90
CA THR A 60 -2.56 1.48 -1.09
C THR A 60 -1.34 1.97 -0.34
N LEU A 61 -1.21 3.30 -0.24
CA LEU A 61 -0.34 3.97 0.72
C LEU A 61 -1.16 4.96 1.55
N CYS A 62 -0.89 5.01 2.86
CA CYS A 62 -1.74 5.79 3.75
C CYS A 62 -1.10 6.15 5.09
N PHE A 63 -1.81 7.01 5.80
CA PHE A 63 -1.81 7.06 7.25
C PHE A 63 -2.95 6.16 7.74
N ASP A 64 -2.58 5.02 8.31
CA ASP A 64 -3.50 4.03 8.86
C ASP A 64 -3.77 4.32 10.34
N TYR A 65 -5.05 4.39 10.70
CA TYR A 65 -5.52 4.53 12.09
C TYR A 65 -6.19 3.25 12.58
N GLU A 66 -6.17 2.18 11.79
CA GLU A 66 -6.64 0.87 12.23
C GLU A 66 -5.82 0.38 13.43
N LYS A 67 -6.52 -0.17 14.42
CA LYS A 67 -5.89 -0.68 15.65
C LYS A 67 -5.21 -2.04 15.47
N LEU A 68 -4.79 -2.41 14.25
CA LEU A 68 -4.22 -3.73 13.98
C LEU A 68 -2.96 -4.01 14.80
N THR A 69 -2.20 -2.97 15.12
CA THR A 69 -0.95 -3.09 15.89
C THR A 69 -0.84 -2.15 17.08
N GLY A 70 -1.95 -1.49 17.47
CA GLY A 70 -2.00 -0.62 18.65
C GLY A 70 -2.80 0.65 18.44
N THR A 71 -2.60 1.63 19.34
CA THR A 71 -3.29 2.93 19.30
C THR A 71 -2.53 4.00 18.50
N SER A 72 -1.35 3.69 18.00
CA SER A 72 -0.52 4.63 17.24
C SER A 72 -0.90 4.67 15.76
N THR A 73 -0.90 5.87 15.19
CA THR A 73 -1.00 6.08 13.75
C THR A 73 0.22 5.48 13.05
N HIS A 74 -0.01 4.68 12.02
CA HIS A 74 1.04 4.09 11.21
C HIS A 74 1.04 4.68 9.81
N LEU A 75 2.22 4.87 9.24
CA LEU A 75 2.38 4.95 7.80
C LEU A 75 2.39 3.52 7.27
N ALA A 76 1.65 3.25 6.19
CA ALA A 76 1.55 1.90 5.66
C ALA A 76 1.51 1.90 4.13
N VAL A 77 2.07 0.84 3.56
CA VAL A 77 1.89 0.45 2.15
C VAL A 77 1.43 -0.99 2.15
N TRP A 78 0.39 -1.31 1.38
CA TRP A 78 -0.08 -2.69 1.27
C TRP A 78 -0.63 -3.06 -0.09
N TYR A 79 -0.52 -4.34 -0.41
CA TYR A 79 -1.39 -5.01 -1.37
C TYR A 79 -2.60 -5.60 -0.65
N TRP A 80 -3.76 -5.48 -1.27
CA TRP A 80 -4.97 -6.21 -0.92
C TRP A 80 -5.47 -7.02 -2.12
N CYS A 81 -6.01 -8.20 -1.83
CA CYS A 81 -6.71 -9.01 -2.82
C CYS A 81 -7.87 -9.75 -2.15
N ASP A 82 -9.08 -9.49 -2.63
CA ASP A 82 -10.28 -10.19 -2.20
C ASP A 82 -10.18 -11.68 -2.48
N ARG A 83 -10.77 -12.48 -1.60
CA ARG A 83 -10.88 -13.93 -1.78
C ARG A 83 -11.67 -14.32 -3.03
N ALA A 84 -12.59 -13.47 -3.47
CA ALA A 84 -13.39 -13.67 -4.68
C ALA A 84 -12.60 -13.36 -5.97
N HIS A 85 -11.45 -12.69 -5.89
CA HIS A 85 -10.64 -12.37 -7.07
C HIS A 85 -10.09 -13.65 -7.70
N ASN A 86 -10.16 -13.76 -9.02
CA ASN A 86 -9.72 -14.95 -9.78
C ASN A 86 -8.23 -15.29 -9.65
N GLN A 87 -7.44 -14.42 -9.01
CA GLN A 87 -6.01 -14.57 -8.79
C GLN A 87 -5.65 -14.77 -7.32
N TYR A 88 -6.63 -14.82 -6.42
CA TYR A 88 -6.39 -14.89 -4.97
C TYR A 88 -5.52 -16.09 -4.58
N GLU A 89 -5.90 -17.29 -5.03
CA GLU A 89 -5.18 -18.53 -4.70
C GLU A 89 -3.74 -18.50 -5.26
N LEU A 90 -3.58 -18.04 -6.50
CA LEU A 90 -2.26 -17.89 -7.14
C LEU A 90 -1.38 -16.87 -6.39
N LEU A 91 -1.94 -15.72 -6.01
CA LEU A 91 -1.23 -14.70 -5.23
C LEU A 91 -0.78 -15.25 -3.88
N ARG A 92 -1.68 -15.96 -3.18
CA ARG A 92 -1.38 -16.57 -1.88
C ARG A 92 -0.21 -17.55 -1.99
N ASP A 93 -0.22 -18.41 -3.00
CA ASP A 93 0.80 -19.43 -3.17
C ASP A 93 2.16 -18.85 -3.61
N ILE A 94 2.15 -17.92 -4.58
CA ILE A 94 3.36 -17.20 -5.00
C ILE A 94 3.94 -16.39 -3.85
N PHE A 95 3.09 -15.71 -3.07
CA PHE A 95 3.55 -14.95 -1.92
C PHE A 95 4.24 -15.84 -0.88
N ARG A 96 3.69 -17.04 -0.59
CA ARG A 96 4.34 -18.00 0.33
C ARG A 96 5.75 -18.37 -0.15
N GLN A 97 5.95 -18.57 -1.45
CA GLN A 97 7.26 -18.89 -2.04
C GLN A 97 8.23 -17.70 -2.05
N LYS A 98 7.71 -16.48 -2.24
CA LYS A 98 8.50 -15.25 -2.39
C LYS A 98 8.48 -14.35 -1.15
N LYS A 99 7.97 -14.83 -0.01
CA LYS A 99 7.79 -14.08 1.26
C LYS A 99 9.07 -13.35 1.70
N HIS A 100 10.23 -13.92 1.40
CA HIS A 100 11.55 -13.34 1.69
C HIS A 100 11.76 -11.92 1.12
N ILE A 101 11.02 -11.53 0.07
CA ILE A 101 11.07 -10.17 -0.49
C ILE A 101 10.61 -9.14 0.54
N PHE A 102 9.62 -9.51 1.37
CA PHE A 102 9.03 -8.63 2.37
C PHE A 102 9.52 -8.91 3.78
N SER A 103 9.83 -10.17 4.13
CA SER A 103 10.14 -10.55 5.52
C SER A 103 11.39 -9.92 6.12
N ILE A 104 12.27 -9.38 5.27
CA ILE A 104 13.45 -8.62 5.70
C ILE A 104 13.15 -7.15 6.03
N GLN A 105 11.95 -6.67 5.69
CA GLN A 105 11.53 -5.29 5.93
C GLN A 105 10.96 -5.17 7.33
N GLN A 106 11.44 -4.18 8.08
CA GLN A 106 10.87 -3.87 9.39
C GLN A 106 9.39 -3.45 9.24
N GLY A 107 8.55 -3.95 10.13
CA GLY A 107 7.11 -3.66 10.12
C GLY A 107 6.33 -4.38 9.02
N PHE A 108 6.93 -5.42 8.42
CA PHE A 108 6.21 -6.32 7.52
C PHE A 108 5.18 -7.16 8.29
N LEU A 109 3.97 -7.23 7.73
CA LEU A 109 2.87 -8.09 8.18
C LEU A 109 2.25 -8.80 6.98
N PHE A 110 1.70 -9.99 7.25
CA PHE A 110 0.83 -10.69 6.33
C PHE A 110 -0.42 -11.12 7.07
N GLU A 111 -1.57 -10.76 6.52
CA GLU A 111 -2.87 -11.11 7.08
C GLU A 111 -3.68 -11.85 6.04
N GLU A 112 -4.18 -13.03 6.41
CA GLU A 112 -5.18 -13.77 5.66
C GLU A 112 -6.48 -13.70 6.46
N ARG A 113 -7.51 -13.08 5.87
CA ARG A 113 -8.84 -12.86 6.46
C ARG A 113 -9.88 -13.64 5.65
N PRO A 114 -11.08 -13.87 6.21
CA PRO A 114 -12.16 -14.55 5.47
C PRO A 114 -12.48 -13.90 4.11
N ILE A 115 -12.33 -12.58 4.03
CA ILE A 115 -12.68 -11.77 2.85
C ILE A 115 -11.52 -11.57 1.86
N GLY A 116 -10.27 -11.89 2.23
CA GLY A 116 -9.12 -11.60 1.38
C GLY A 116 -7.78 -11.70 2.10
N LEU A 117 -6.71 -11.31 1.42
CA LEU A 117 -5.37 -11.25 1.99
C LEU A 117 -4.77 -9.84 1.87
N ARG A 118 -3.90 -9.50 2.82
CA ARG A 118 -3.19 -8.24 2.89
C ARG A 118 -1.69 -8.48 3.11
N ILE A 119 -0.85 -7.89 2.27
CA ILE A 119 0.61 -7.90 2.40
C ILE A 119 1.02 -6.46 2.75
N ILE A 120 1.54 -6.22 3.95
CA ILE A 120 1.70 -4.86 4.50
C ILE A 120 3.15 -4.63 4.88
N ILE A 121 3.65 -3.42 4.64
CA ILE A 121 4.81 -2.86 5.35
C ILE A 121 4.35 -1.56 6.02
N GLN A 122 4.57 -1.46 7.32
CA GLN A 122 4.15 -0.29 8.09
C GLN A 122 5.25 0.23 9.01
N LYS A 123 5.18 1.51 9.36
CA LYS A 123 6.09 2.16 10.31
C LYS A 123 5.30 3.15 11.17
N PRO A 124 5.45 3.14 12.51
CA PRO A 124 4.78 4.12 13.37
C PRO A 124 5.14 5.55 12.94
N LEU A 125 4.16 6.46 12.90
CA LEU A 125 4.40 7.87 12.57
C LEU A 125 5.38 8.51 13.58
N THR A 126 5.33 8.08 14.83
CA THR A 126 6.22 8.54 15.91
C THR A 126 7.70 8.26 15.62
N ALA A 127 8.01 7.29 14.75
CA ALA A 127 9.38 6.97 14.35
C ALA A 127 10.03 8.05 13.46
N PHE A 128 9.28 9.08 13.08
CA PHE A 128 9.76 10.22 12.30
C PHE A 128 9.85 11.51 13.13
N GLU A 129 9.43 11.51 14.39
CA GLU A 129 9.37 12.74 15.22
C GLU A 129 10.72 13.42 15.40
N LYS A 130 11.79 12.63 15.47
CA LYS A 130 13.17 13.11 15.65
C LYS A 130 13.88 13.46 14.34
N GLU A 131 13.25 13.26 13.19
CA GLU A 131 13.85 13.58 11.90
C GLU A 131 13.87 15.10 11.68
N PRO A 132 15.02 15.70 11.31
CA PRO A 132 15.12 17.14 11.09
C PRO A 132 14.22 17.63 9.94
N ASN A 133 13.94 16.74 8.98
CA ASN A 133 12.95 16.96 7.93
C ASN A 133 12.00 15.75 7.84
N GLN A 134 10.93 15.79 8.65
CA GLN A 134 9.94 14.72 8.73
C GLN A 134 9.27 14.41 7.39
N LEU A 135 8.95 15.46 6.59
CA LEU A 135 8.30 15.29 5.31
C LEU A 135 9.18 14.50 4.33
N GLN A 136 10.46 14.88 4.23
CA GLN A 136 11.41 14.17 3.38
C GLN A 136 11.64 12.73 3.85
N ALA A 137 11.77 12.52 5.16
CA ALA A 137 11.96 11.18 5.71
C ALA A 137 10.77 10.25 5.43
N ILE A 138 9.54 10.77 5.51
CA ILE A 138 8.33 10.02 5.19
C ILE A 138 8.24 9.75 3.68
N HIS A 139 8.52 10.75 2.85
CA HIS A 139 8.63 10.57 1.40
C HIS A 139 9.60 9.43 1.06
N ASP A 140 10.82 9.47 1.61
CA ASP A 140 11.86 8.47 1.31
C ASP A 140 11.46 7.08 1.79
N TRP A 141 10.80 6.99 2.94
CA TRP A 141 10.26 5.72 3.44
C TRP A 141 9.18 5.16 2.52
N PHE A 142 8.22 5.98 2.08
CA PHE A 142 7.19 5.54 1.13
C PHE A 142 7.80 5.10 -0.20
N VAL A 143 8.71 5.90 -0.78
CA VAL A 143 9.37 5.58 -2.05
C VAL A 143 10.16 4.26 -1.94
N LYS A 144 10.92 4.06 -0.86
CA LYS A 144 11.65 2.81 -0.62
C LYS A 144 10.69 1.63 -0.49
N THR A 145 9.59 1.81 0.24
CA THR A 145 8.60 0.75 0.47
C THR A 145 7.88 0.39 -0.84
N LEU A 146 7.41 1.37 -1.62
CA LEU A 146 6.80 1.14 -2.93
C LEU A 146 7.71 0.36 -3.88
N LYS A 147 9.04 0.61 -3.83
CA LYS A 147 10.02 -0.17 -4.61
C LYS A 147 10.08 -1.65 -4.19
N VAL A 148 9.84 -1.99 -2.92
CA VAL A 148 9.73 -3.39 -2.46
C VAL A 148 8.50 -4.05 -3.07
N PHE A 149 7.35 -3.38 -3.01
CA PHE A 149 6.11 -3.86 -3.63
C PHE A 149 6.28 -4.04 -5.14
N ARG A 150 6.89 -3.07 -5.83
CA ARG A 150 7.17 -3.18 -7.28
C ARG A 150 8.12 -4.34 -7.59
N LYS A 151 9.13 -4.57 -6.74
CA LYS A 151 10.06 -5.70 -6.88
C LYS A 151 9.34 -7.04 -6.78
N PHE A 152 8.33 -7.16 -5.91
CA PHE A 152 7.49 -8.35 -5.87
C PHE A 152 6.77 -8.54 -7.21
N ALA A 153 6.06 -7.51 -7.69
CA ALA A 153 5.34 -7.58 -8.96
C ALA A 153 6.24 -7.97 -10.14
N ASN A 154 7.42 -7.34 -10.26
CA ASN A 154 8.40 -7.67 -11.30
C ASN A 154 8.92 -9.12 -11.22
N LYS A 155 8.93 -9.72 -10.03
CA LYS A 155 9.42 -11.10 -9.80
C LYS A 155 8.31 -12.15 -9.88
N THR A 156 7.08 -11.71 -10.13
CA THR A 156 5.91 -12.58 -10.18
C THR A 156 5.02 -12.22 -11.37
N PRO A 157 5.55 -12.24 -12.60
CA PRO A 157 4.80 -11.87 -13.81
C PRO A 157 3.57 -12.78 -14.05
N GLU A 158 3.55 -13.96 -13.44
CA GLU A 158 2.44 -14.92 -13.52
C GLU A 158 1.13 -14.35 -12.94
N LEU A 159 1.21 -13.29 -12.12
CA LEU A 159 0.08 -12.61 -11.51
C LEU A 159 -0.59 -11.57 -12.43
N ASN A 160 -0.23 -11.51 -13.72
CA ASN A 160 -0.85 -10.64 -14.73
C ASN A 160 -1.13 -9.21 -14.22
N TRP A 161 -0.10 -8.55 -13.71
CA TRP A 161 -0.23 -7.24 -13.09
C TRP A 161 -0.74 -6.19 -14.07
N ASN A 162 -1.68 -5.36 -13.62
CA ASN A 162 -2.19 -4.21 -14.35
C ASN A 162 -1.53 -2.92 -13.85
N ILE A 163 -0.23 -2.81 -14.13
CA ILE A 163 0.64 -1.71 -13.70
C ILE A 163 1.60 -1.33 -14.85
N PRO A 164 2.17 -0.11 -14.90
CA PRO A 164 3.06 0.32 -15.98
C PRO A 164 4.25 -0.63 -16.18
N HIS A 165 4.69 -0.84 -17.42
CA HIS A 165 5.85 -1.69 -17.74
C HIS A 165 7.17 -0.94 -17.63
#